data_AF-A0A7C8L3W2-F1
#
_entry.id   AF-A0A7C8L3W2-F1
#
_cell.length_a   1.000
_cell.length_b   1.000
_cell.length_c   1.000
_cell.angle_alpha   90.00
_cell.angle_beta   90.00
_cell.angle_gamma   90.00
#
_symmetry.space_group_name_H-M   'P 1'
#
loop_
_entity.id
_entity.type
_entity.pdbx_description
1 polymer ?
#
loop_
_entity_poly.entity_id
_entity_poly.type
_entity_poly.pdbx_seq_one_letter_code
_entity_poly.pdbx_strand_id
1 'polypeptide(L)'
;MKKVMVVGASGRLGKLICEQVLRIFDKTAQLVITDYNEMRGKQLQKSFKNKVEFKLLNINDHQTVEKVIDNIDVVIIAIQQKEPHIQKVCINREILCVDVTTSPNLVDQILLLNEQAKAHRVPSIVMAGFLPGLSGLLAKKAITSFDKIEYIHISLIQSSNANVGITGALDMLQLISMPVIYDGETIHGFKEKKTIDILNNKHTVRLIHHPEYNYISPKLAVPDIQYWTSWNDPIFNLKVLFILKANILPLLNKYPSIFSKLIKHDPSQHEEVSLIIEAKGMHINKPVTRTLRLSAFSDYGITAMVTAALAKVLLFNKINGGIYFPFEVTTFEEIMKMIDCEKVRLEELEYDEK
;
A
#
# COMPACT_ATOMS: atom_id res chain seq x y z
N MET A 1 -1.43 28.16 2.16
CA MET A 1 -1.77 26.95 1.37
C MET A 1 -0.60 26.00 1.48
N LYS A 2 -0.82 24.72 1.81
CA LYS A 2 0.26 23.75 1.98
C LYS A 2 0.80 23.28 0.64
N LYS A 3 2.11 23.17 0.45
CA LYS A 3 2.72 22.67 -0.78
C LYS A 3 2.93 21.16 -0.67
N VAL A 4 2.20 20.41 -1.49
CA VAL A 4 2.27 18.95 -1.58
C VAL A 4 2.99 18.60 -2.86
N MET A 5 4.13 17.91 -2.76
CA MET A 5 4.84 17.40 -3.93
C MET A 5 4.54 15.91 -4.14
N VAL A 6 4.27 15.49 -5.37
CA VAL A 6 4.17 14.06 -5.74
C VAL A 6 5.34 13.70 -6.65
N VAL A 7 6.17 12.76 -6.21
CA VAL A 7 7.30 12.21 -6.97
C VAL A 7 6.88 10.94 -7.70
N GLY A 8 7.12 10.90 -9.02
CA GLY A 8 6.57 9.85 -9.89
C GLY A 8 5.13 10.14 -10.34
N ALA A 9 4.76 11.42 -10.42
CA ALA A 9 3.37 11.87 -10.60
C ALA A 9 2.72 11.38 -11.91
N SER A 10 3.48 11.21 -13.00
CA SER A 10 2.90 10.73 -14.27
C SER A 10 2.86 9.21 -14.40
N GLY A 11 3.18 8.47 -13.33
CA GLY A 11 2.89 7.03 -13.24
C GLY A 11 1.39 6.75 -13.05
N ARG A 12 0.97 5.48 -13.21
CA ARG A 12 -0.44 5.10 -13.03
C ARG A 12 -0.97 5.45 -11.64
N LEU A 13 -0.25 5.03 -10.59
CA LEU A 13 -0.59 5.35 -9.21
C LEU A 13 -0.37 6.85 -8.89
N GLY A 14 0.76 7.42 -9.33
CA GLY A 14 1.08 8.82 -9.09
C GLY A 14 0.02 9.80 -9.59
N LYS A 15 -0.60 9.51 -10.75
CA LYS A 15 -1.69 10.32 -11.30
C LYS A 15 -2.92 10.29 -10.38
N LEU A 16 -3.30 9.11 -9.92
CA LEU A 16 -4.42 8.94 -8.99
C LEU A 16 -4.13 9.64 -7.66
N ILE A 17 -2.90 9.57 -7.14
CA ILE A 17 -2.49 10.32 -5.95
C ILE A 17 -2.67 11.82 -6.16
N CYS A 18 -2.26 12.36 -7.32
CA CYS A 18 -2.47 13.78 -7.64
C CYS A 18 -3.95 14.17 -7.62
N GLU A 19 -4.82 13.35 -8.20
CA GLU A 19 -6.27 13.55 -8.18
C GLU A 19 -6.82 13.52 -6.74
N GLN A 20 -6.38 12.58 -5.91
CA GLN A 20 -6.81 12.46 -4.52
C GLN A 20 -6.27 13.58 -3.63
N VAL A 21 -5.05 14.07 -3.85
CA VAL A 21 -4.52 15.26 -3.16
C VAL A 21 -5.41 16.46 -3.46
N LEU A 22 -5.73 16.72 -4.73
CA LEU A 22 -6.60 17.86 -5.09
C LEU A 22 -8.01 17.75 -4.49
N ARG A 23 -8.56 16.53 -4.42
CA ARG A 23 -9.89 16.26 -3.83
C ARG A 23 -9.88 16.40 -2.30
N ILE A 24 -9.02 15.65 -1.61
CA ILE A 24 -9.01 15.52 -0.15
C ILE A 24 -8.53 16.82 0.52
N PHE A 25 -7.62 17.56 -0.10
CA PHE A 25 -7.18 18.85 0.43
C PHE A 25 -8.14 20.00 0.11
N ASP A 26 -9.10 19.83 -0.81
CA ASP A 26 -10.12 20.83 -1.20
C ASP A 26 -9.61 22.29 -1.15
N LYS A 27 -8.71 22.64 -2.08
CA LYS A 27 -8.10 23.98 -2.23
C LYS A 27 -7.19 24.45 -1.08
N THR A 28 -6.94 23.63 -0.06
CA THR A 28 -5.97 23.96 1.00
C THR A 28 -4.52 23.60 0.65
N ALA A 29 -4.30 22.95 -0.51
CA ALA A 29 -2.99 22.57 -1.01
C ALA A 29 -2.67 23.11 -2.42
N GLN A 30 -1.41 23.48 -2.62
CA GLN A 30 -0.76 23.67 -3.91
C GLN A 30 -0.09 22.34 -4.28
N LEU A 31 -0.47 21.75 -5.40
CA LEU A 31 0.12 20.51 -5.88
C LEU A 31 1.31 20.80 -6.81
N VAL A 32 2.46 20.22 -6.48
CA VAL A 32 3.67 20.17 -7.31
C VAL A 32 3.84 18.74 -7.83
N ILE A 33 3.78 18.55 -9.14
CA ILE A 33 3.97 17.27 -9.79
C ILE A 33 5.39 17.15 -10.34
N THR A 34 5.99 15.97 -10.24
CA THR A 34 7.32 15.73 -10.80
C THR A 34 7.40 14.44 -11.62
N ASP A 35 8.26 14.47 -12.63
CA ASP A 35 8.59 13.34 -13.48
C ASP A 35 10.01 13.53 -14.02
N TYR A 36 10.69 12.43 -14.37
CA TYR A 36 12.00 12.49 -15.04
C TYR A 36 11.87 12.82 -16.54
N ASN A 37 10.67 12.65 -17.11
CA ASN A 37 10.36 12.94 -18.49
C ASN A 37 9.50 14.21 -18.60
N GLU A 38 10.09 15.26 -19.18
CA GLU A 38 9.45 16.57 -19.31
C GLU A 38 8.12 16.53 -20.08
N MET A 39 8.04 15.74 -21.16
CA MET A 39 6.82 15.65 -21.97
C MET A 39 5.67 15.03 -21.18
N ARG A 40 5.92 13.93 -20.45
CA ARG A 40 4.92 13.27 -19.59
C ARG A 40 4.43 14.22 -18.49
N GLY A 41 5.35 14.91 -17.84
CA GLY A 41 5.04 15.88 -16.79
C GLY A 41 4.19 17.06 -17.29
N LYS A 42 4.57 17.67 -18.43
CA LYS A 42 3.78 18.74 -19.06
C LYS A 42 2.40 18.27 -19.53
N GLN A 43 2.29 17.04 -20.03
CA GLN A 43 1.01 16.46 -20.40
C GLN A 43 0.09 16.28 -19.18
N LEU A 44 0.64 15.77 -18.07
CA LEU A 44 -0.08 15.65 -16.81
C LEU A 44 -0.52 17.03 -16.29
N GLN A 45 0.36 18.02 -16.30
CA GLN A 45 0.06 19.40 -15.90
C GLN A 45 -1.14 19.97 -16.68
N LYS A 46 -1.14 19.80 -18.01
CA LYS A 46 -2.24 20.21 -18.88
C LYS A 46 -3.56 19.50 -18.54
N SER A 47 -3.51 18.22 -18.19
CA SER A 47 -4.70 17.45 -17.79
C SER A 47 -5.39 18.01 -16.53
N PHE A 48 -4.62 18.67 -15.65
CA PHE A 48 -5.14 19.42 -14.50
C PHE A 48 -5.47 20.89 -14.81
N LYS A 49 -5.64 21.25 -16.09
CA LYS A 49 -5.92 22.63 -16.54
C LYS A 49 -4.90 23.65 -16.02
N ASN A 50 -3.63 23.24 -15.90
CA ASN A 50 -2.52 24.04 -15.37
C ASN A 50 -2.73 24.55 -13.93
N LYS A 51 -3.59 23.89 -13.13
CA LYS A 51 -3.77 24.20 -11.70
C LYS A 51 -2.66 23.66 -10.81
N VAL A 52 -1.68 22.97 -11.39
CA VAL A 52 -0.58 22.32 -10.71
C VAL A 52 0.75 22.84 -11.26
N GLU A 53 1.77 22.86 -10.41
CA GLU A 53 3.14 23.21 -10.81
C GLU A 53 3.89 21.96 -11.26
N PHE A 54 4.58 22.00 -12.39
CA PHE A 54 5.44 20.90 -12.82
C PHE A 54 6.93 21.24 -12.56
N LYS A 55 7.66 20.28 -11.97
CA LYS A 55 9.12 20.31 -11.85
C LYS A 55 9.73 19.04 -12.44
N LEU A 56 10.75 19.18 -13.29
CA LEU A 56 11.54 18.06 -13.80
C LEU A 56 12.39 17.48 -12.66
N LEU A 57 12.27 16.17 -12.40
CA LEU A 57 12.99 15.50 -11.34
C LEU A 57 13.40 14.09 -11.76
N ASN A 58 14.71 13.86 -11.86
CA ASN A 58 15.26 12.51 -11.94
C ASN A 58 15.77 12.11 -10.55
N ILE A 59 15.15 11.10 -9.93
CA ILE A 59 15.50 10.65 -8.58
C ILE A 59 16.90 10.01 -8.49
N ASN A 60 17.46 9.59 -9.63
CA ASN A 60 18.82 9.04 -9.69
C ASN A 60 19.91 10.13 -9.78
N ASP A 61 19.51 11.40 -9.92
CA ASP A 61 20.40 12.54 -9.85
C ASP A 61 20.21 13.25 -8.50
N HIS A 62 21.16 13.01 -7.59
CA HIS A 62 21.08 13.52 -6.23
C HIS A 62 21.04 15.05 -6.16
N GLN A 63 21.75 15.74 -7.06
CA GLN A 63 21.76 17.21 -7.10
C GLN A 63 20.40 17.74 -7.52
N THR A 64 19.76 17.10 -8.49
CA THR A 64 18.41 17.48 -8.92
C THR A 64 17.38 17.23 -7.80
N VAL A 65 17.49 16.13 -7.05
CA VAL A 65 16.61 15.87 -5.89
C VAL A 65 16.73 16.97 -4.84
N GLU A 66 17.95 17.32 -4.44
CA GLU A 66 18.17 18.41 -3.50
C GLU A 66 17.67 19.75 -4.07
N LYS A 67 17.92 20.08 -5.34
CA LYS A 67 17.45 21.36 -5.88
C LYS A 67 15.93 21.47 -5.96
N VAL A 68 15.24 20.38 -6.31
CA VAL A 68 13.80 20.38 -6.60
C VAL A 68 12.97 20.27 -5.33
N ILE A 69 13.39 19.46 -4.36
CA ILE A 69 12.71 19.24 -3.08
C ILE A 69 13.06 20.36 -2.11
N ASP A 70 12.58 21.56 -2.42
CA ASP A 70 12.78 22.77 -1.63
C ASP A 70 11.46 23.54 -1.51
N ASN A 71 11.25 24.17 -0.35
CA ASN A 71 10.03 24.94 -0.06
C ASN A 71 8.76 24.12 -0.33
N ILE A 72 8.72 22.89 0.22
CA ILE A 72 7.61 21.93 0.17
C ILE A 72 7.22 21.57 1.60
N ASP A 73 5.93 21.44 1.89
CA ASP A 73 5.49 21.02 3.24
C ASP A 73 5.47 19.49 3.39
N VAL A 74 5.08 18.75 2.33
CA VAL A 74 5.09 17.28 2.32
C VAL A 74 5.42 16.72 0.94
N VAL A 75 6.25 15.67 0.90
CA VAL A 75 6.57 14.90 -0.29
C VAL A 75 5.88 13.53 -0.23
N ILE A 76 5.11 13.21 -1.26
CA ILE A 76 4.54 11.88 -1.49
C ILE A 76 5.37 11.18 -2.56
N ILE A 77 5.91 10.01 -2.24
CA ILE A 77 6.75 9.22 -3.13
C ILE A 77 5.90 8.08 -3.71
N ALA A 78 5.73 8.09 -5.04
CA ALA A 78 4.97 7.11 -5.80
C ALA A 78 5.84 6.39 -6.86
N ILE A 79 7.14 6.27 -6.59
CA ILE A 79 8.14 5.67 -7.46
C ILE A 79 9.08 4.78 -6.64
N GLN A 80 9.56 3.70 -7.23
CA GLN A 80 10.55 2.84 -6.60
C GLN A 80 11.89 3.57 -6.45
N GLN A 81 12.51 3.39 -5.28
CA GLN A 81 13.84 3.89 -4.97
C GLN A 81 14.76 2.70 -4.61
N LYS A 82 16.05 2.83 -4.89
CA LYS A 82 17.06 1.86 -4.44
C LYS A 82 17.60 2.19 -3.05
N GLU A 83 17.69 3.48 -2.76
CA GLU A 83 18.25 4.07 -1.55
C GLU A 83 17.29 5.17 -1.07
N PRO A 84 17.20 5.46 0.24
CA PRO A 84 16.26 6.43 0.80
C PRO A 84 16.72 7.88 0.64
N HIS A 85 17.18 8.26 -0.57
CA HIS A 85 17.73 9.60 -0.82
C HIS A 85 16.71 10.71 -0.64
N ILE A 86 15.48 10.51 -1.13
CA ILE A 86 14.40 11.50 -0.95
C ILE A 86 14.09 11.69 0.53
N GLN A 87 14.01 10.61 1.31
CA GLN A 87 13.78 10.66 2.76
C GLN A 87 14.90 11.41 3.48
N LYS A 88 16.17 11.16 3.14
CA LYS A 88 17.31 11.89 3.70
C LYS A 88 17.21 13.39 3.43
N VAL A 89 16.88 13.78 2.20
CA VAL A 89 16.68 15.20 1.84
C VAL A 89 15.49 15.80 2.59
N CYS A 90 14.39 15.07 2.71
CA CYS A 90 13.21 15.52 3.45
C CYS A 90 13.53 15.78 4.94
N ILE A 91 14.21 14.83 5.60
CA ILE A 91 14.61 14.96 7.01
C ILE A 91 15.53 16.17 7.21
N ASN A 92 16.56 16.32 6.37
CA ASN A 92 17.54 17.42 6.48
C ASN A 92 16.92 18.81 6.24
N ARG A 93 15.77 18.87 5.57
CA ARG A 93 15.07 20.12 5.22
C ARG A 93 13.79 20.33 6.01
N GLU A 94 13.54 19.49 7.01
CA GLU A 94 12.34 19.56 7.82
C GLU A 94 11.03 19.40 7.02
N ILE A 95 11.08 18.60 5.94
CA ILE A 95 9.95 18.33 5.04
C ILE A 95 9.32 16.99 5.39
N LEU A 96 8.00 16.94 5.51
CA LEU A 96 7.27 15.69 5.82
C LEU A 96 7.32 14.73 4.63
N CYS A 97 7.26 13.42 4.89
CA CYS A 97 7.35 12.43 3.81
C CYS A 97 6.34 11.28 3.96
N VAL A 98 5.74 10.87 2.84
CA VAL A 98 4.86 9.69 2.75
C VAL A 98 5.34 8.85 1.56
N ASP A 99 5.74 7.61 1.80
CA ASP A 99 6.22 6.69 0.77
C ASP A 99 5.29 5.47 0.65
N VAL A 100 4.80 5.22 -0.56
CA VAL A 100 3.96 4.05 -0.89
C VAL A 100 4.75 2.77 -1.10
N THR A 101 6.08 2.80 -0.90
CA THR A 101 6.99 1.67 -1.10
C THR A 101 6.48 0.38 -0.44
N THR A 102 6.62 -0.70 -1.19
CA THR A 102 6.39 -2.07 -0.72
C THR A 102 7.70 -2.85 -0.58
N SER A 103 8.84 -2.22 -0.87
CA SER A 103 10.16 -2.86 -0.86
C SER A 103 10.70 -2.98 0.58
N PRO A 104 10.91 -4.20 1.11
CA PRO A 104 11.34 -4.40 2.50
C PRO A 104 12.74 -3.86 2.72
N ASN A 105 13.65 -4.08 1.75
CA ASN A 105 15.01 -3.57 1.80
C ASN A 105 15.03 -2.04 1.91
N LEU A 106 14.23 -1.34 1.10
CA LEU A 106 14.13 0.12 1.21
C LEU A 106 13.54 0.55 2.55
N VAL A 107 12.49 -0.14 3.03
CA VAL A 107 11.88 0.17 4.33
C VAL A 107 12.89 0.01 5.47
N ASP A 108 13.67 -1.07 5.49
CA ASP A 108 14.70 -1.30 6.49
C ASP A 108 15.76 -0.19 6.47
N GLN A 109 16.19 0.24 5.29
CA GLN A 109 17.11 1.38 5.14
C GLN A 109 16.50 2.70 5.64
N ILE A 110 15.20 2.94 5.39
CA ILE A 110 14.51 4.14 5.89
C ILE A 110 14.42 4.09 7.42
N LEU A 111 14.14 2.93 8.03
CA LEU A 111 14.07 2.77 9.48
C LEU A 111 15.40 3.11 10.17
N LEU A 112 16.54 2.92 9.52
CA LEU A 112 17.85 3.37 10.04
C LEU A 112 17.94 4.90 10.20
N LEU A 113 17.10 5.67 9.52
CA LEU A 113 17.04 7.14 9.63
C LEU A 113 16.18 7.62 10.81
N ASN A 114 15.60 6.73 11.61
CA ASN A 114 14.63 7.08 12.64
C ASN A 114 15.14 8.06 13.71
N GLU A 115 16.36 7.86 14.22
CA GLU A 115 16.94 8.79 15.21
C GLU A 115 17.25 10.15 14.59
N GLN A 116 17.66 10.19 13.32
CA GLN A 116 17.86 11.44 12.59
C GLN A 116 16.53 12.18 12.38
N ALA A 117 15.46 11.45 12.01
CA ALA A 117 14.11 12.00 11.83
C ALA A 117 13.55 12.55 13.15
N LYS A 118 13.77 11.86 14.27
CA LYS A 118 13.45 12.36 15.62
C LYS A 118 14.20 13.64 15.96
N ALA A 119 15.51 13.66 15.70
CA ALA A 119 16.36 14.83 15.99
C ALA A 119 15.91 16.08 15.23
N HIS A 120 15.50 15.93 13.96
CA HIS A 120 14.96 17.02 13.13
C HIS A 120 13.45 17.27 13.35
N ARG A 121 12.80 16.48 14.20
CA ARG A 121 11.35 16.54 14.47
C ARG A 121 10.48 16.36 13.21
N VAL A 122 10.93 15.53 12.28
CA VAL A 122 10.26 15.27 11.00
C VAL A 122 9.62 13.88 11.02
N PRO A 123 8.29 13.76 10.97
CA PRO A 123 7.64 12.48 10.77
C PRO A 123 7.69 12.08 9.29
N SER A 124 7.93 10.79 9.05
CA SER A 124 7.84 10.14 7.75
C SER A 124 7.03 8.86 7.85
N ILE A 125 6.14 8.62 6.91
CA ILE A 125 5.35 7.37 6.82
C ILE A 125 5.88 6.53 5.67
N VAL A 126 6.06 5.24 5.91
CA VAL A 126 6.38 4.22 4.88
C VAL A 126 5.23 3.23 4.73
N MET A 127 5.22 2.46 3.64
CA MET A 127 4.15 1.48 3.37
C MET A 127 2.75 2.13 3.36
N ALA A 128 2.64 3.32 2.76
CA ALA A 128 1.46 4.18 2.84
C ALA A 128 0.35 3.83 1.82
N GLY A 129 0.08 2.54 1.60
CA GLY A 129 -0.85 2.09 0.55
C GLY A 129 -2.09 1.35 1.07
N PHE A 130 -2.67 0.53 0.20
CA PHE A 130 -3.77 -0.37 0.55
C PHE A 130 -3.27 -1.58 1.35
N LEU A 131 -2.43 -2.38 0.70
CA LEU A 131 -1.71 -3.50 1.29
C LEU A 131 -0.27 -3.46 0.73
N PRO A 132 0.72 -3.01 1.52
CA PRO A 132 0.67 -2.62 2.93
C PRO A 132 0.06 -1.24 3.21
N GLY A 133 -0.37 -1.00 4.45
CA GLY A 133 -0.79 0.32 4.95
C GLY A 133 -2.18 0.32 5.60
N LEU A 134 -3.23 0.45 4.78
CA LEU A 134 -4.62 0.37 5.27
C LEU A 134 -4.92 -0.98 5.91
N SER A 135 -4.31 -2.04 5.41
CA SER A 135 -4.29 -3.38 6.01
C SER A 135 -3.77 -3.39 7.44
N GLY A 136 -2.65 -2.73 7.74
CA GLY A 136 -2.18 -2.58 9.12
C GLY A 136 -3.13 -1.80 10.03
N LEU A 137 -3.76 -0.73 9.50
CA LEU A 137 -4.80 0.01 10.23
C LEU A 137 -6.01 -0.88 10.55
N LEU A 138 -6.45 -1.68 9.57
CA LEU A 138 -7.59 -2.57 9.70
C LEU A 138 -7.26 -3.77 10.62
N ALA A 139 -6.03 -4.29 10.58
CA ALA A 139 -5.53 -5.31 11.50
C ALA A 139 -5.55 -4.81 12.95
N LYS A 140 -5.05 -3.60 13.20
CA LYS A 140 -5.10 -2.96 14.53
C LYS A 140 -6.54 -2.77 15.02
N LYS A 141 -7.46 -2.36 14.13
CA LYS A 141 -8.89 -2.28 14.46
C LYS A 141 -9.48 -3.66 14.80
N ALA A 142 -9.16 -4.70 14.05
CA ALA A 142 -9.70 -6.04 14.25
C ALA A 142 -9.37 -6.60 15.65
N ILE A 143 -8.14 -6.38 16.12
CA ILE A 143 -7.71 -6.84 17.46
C ILE A 143 -8.06 -5.89 18.60
N THR A 144 -8.71 -4.76 18.31
CA THR A 144 -9.09 -3.82 19.38
C THR A 144 -10.02 -4.53 20.37
N SER A 145 -9.78 -4.34 21.67
CA SER A 145 -10.47 -5.00 22.78
C SER A 145 -10.09 -6.45 23.09
N PHE A 146 -9.25 -7.12 22.30
CA PHE A 146 -8.78 -8.46 22.66
C PHE A 146 -7.82 -8.39 23.86
N ASP A 147 -7.99 -9.28 24.84
CA ASP A 147 -7.07 -9.44 25.97
C ASP A 147 -5.80 -10.20 25.54
N LYS A 148 -6.00 -11.20 24.67
CA LYS A 148 -4.94 -12.02 24.08
C LYS A 148 -5.30 -12.33 22.64
N ILE A 149 -4.33 -12.19 21.74
CA ILE A 149 -4.50 -12.50 20.32
C ILE A 149 -3.86 -13.85 20.04
N GLU A 150 -4.57 -14.71 19.32
CA GLU A 150 -4.10 -16.01 18.85
C GLU A 150 -3.50 -15.87 17.45
N TYR A 151 -4.26 -15.30 16.50
CA TYR A 151 -3.78 -15.06 15.15
C TYR A 151 -4.49 -13.88 14.48
N ILE A 152 -3.87 -13.38 13.40
CA ILE A 152 -4.53 -12.54 12.39
C ILE A 152 -4.28 -13.14 11.00
N HIS A 153 -5.35 -13.35 10.24
CA HIS A 153 -5.27 -13.70 8.82
C HIS A 153 -5.72 -12.52 7.96
N ILE A 154 -4.85 -12.13 7.03
CA ILE A 154 -5.07 -11.01 6.11
C ILE A 154 -5.23 -11.56 4.70
N SER A 155 -6.43 -11.47 4.14
CA SER A 155 -6.73 -11.97 2.80
C SER A 155 -7.02 -10.84 1.82
N LEU A 156 -6.31 -10.80 0.70
CA LEU A 156 -6.60 -9.86 -0.40
C LEU A 156 -7.14 -10.61 -1.62
N ILE A 157 -8.39 -10.34 -1.99
CA ILE A 157 -8.93 -10.71 -3.30
C ILE A 157 -8.72 -9.55 -4.26
N GLN A 158 -7.89 -9.81 -5.27
CA GLN A 158 -7.52 -8.86 -6.30
C GLN A 158 -8.45 -8.94 -7.51
N SER A 159 -8.54 -7.86 -8.28
CA SER A 159 -9.18 -7.90 -9.59
C SER A 159 -8.22 -8.45 -10.64
N SER A 160 -8.68 -9.42 -11.44
CA SER A 160 -7.97 -9.87 -12.64
C SER A 160 -7.94 -8.81 -13.75
N ASN A 161 -8.75 -7.75 -13.63
CA ASN A 161 -8.82 -6.61 -14.55
C ASN A 161 -8.08 -5.35 -14.03
N ALA A 162 -7.27 -5.48 -12.97
CA ALA A 162 -6.61 -4.34 -12.35
C ALA A 162 -5.75 -3.54 -13.34
N ASN A 163 -5.83 -2.20 -13.28
CA ASN A 163 -5.11 -1.27 -14.13
C ASN A 163 -3.63 -1.09 -13.70
N VAL A 164 -2.91 -2.21 -13.53
CA VAL A 164 -1.54 -2.24 -13.01
C VAL A 164 -0.48 -2.12 -14.11
N GLY A 165 0.69 -1.58 -13.75
CA GLY A 165 1.86 -1.57 -14.61
C GLY A 165 2.55 -2.94 -14.65
N ILE A 166 3.34 -3.18 -15.70
CA ILE A 166 4.12 -4.43 -15.86
C ILE A 166 5.01 -4.75 -14.65
N THR A 167 5.66 -3.72 -14.08
CA THR A 167 6.51 -3.87 -12.90
C THR A 167 5.72 -4.37 -11.71
N GLY A 168 4.57 -3.75 -11.40
CA GLY A 168 3.72 -4.19 -10.28
C GLY A 168 3.19 -5.61 -10.44
N ALA A 169 2.85 -6.03 -11.67
CA ALA A 169 2.43 -7.39 -11.93
C ALA A 169 3.56 -8.42 -11.72
N LEU A 170 4.78 -8.11 -12.16
CA LEU A 170 5.96 -8.95 -11.92
C LEU A 170 6.34 -9.00 -10.44
N ASP A 171 6.29 -7.86 -9.75
CA ASP A 171 6.55 -7.75 -8.32
C ASP A 171 5.56 -8.64 -7.53
N MET A 172 4.28 -8.62 -7.88
CA MET A 172 3.28 -9.49 -7.26
C MET A 172 3.55 -10.97 -7.52
N LEU A 173 3.87 -11.37 -8.76
CA LEU A 173 4.22 -12.76 -9.07
C LEU A 173 5.49 -13.22 -8.32
N GLN A 174 6.48 -12.35 -8.20
CA GLN A 174 7.69 -12.62 -7.43
C GLN A 174 7.37 -12.79 -5.95
N LEU A 175 6.57 -11.90 -5.38
CA LEU A 175 6.17 -11.93 -3.97
C LEU A 175 5.44 -13.24 -3.62
N ILE A 176 4.42 -13.62 -4.38
CA ILE A 176 3.64 -14.84 -4.10
C ILE A 176 4.43 -16.13 -4.34
N SER A 177 5.51 -16.06 -5.12
CA SER A 177 6.40 -17.21 -5.37
C SER A 177 7.36 -17.48 -4.20
N MET A 178 7.57 -16.50 -3.32
CA MET A 178 8.52 -16.61 -2.21
C MET A 178 8.07 -17.69 -1.21
N PRO A 179 9.01 -18.38 -0.55
CA PRO A 179 8.67 -19.35 0.49
C PRO A 179 7.90 -18.71 1.65
N VAL A 180 7.06 -19.51 2.30
CA VAL A 180 6.30 -19.15 3.49
C VAL A 180 6.51 -20.18 4.58
N ILE A 181 6.34 -19.77 5.83
CA ILE A 181 6.29 -20.68 6.97
C ILE A 181 4.84 -21.08 7.19
N TYR A 182 4.56 -22.38 7.26
CA TYR A 182 3.25 -22.93 7.55
C TYR A 182 3.43 -24.19 8.42
N ASP A 183 2.74 -24.26 9.55
CA ASP A 183 2.88 -25.33 10.55
C ASP A 183 4.34 -25.65 10.95
N GLY A 184 5.17 -24.60 11.04
CA GLY A 184 6.60 -24.73 11.39
C GLY A 184 7.51 -25.17 10.25
N GLU A 185 6.98 -25.46 9.06
CA GLU A 185 7.74 -25.86 7.88
C GLU A 185 7.85 -24.73 6.85
N THR A 186 9.00 -24.66 6.16
CA THR A 186 9.15 -23.76 5.00
C THR A 186 8.63 -24.44 3.74
N ILE A 187 7.61 -23.86 3.13
CA ILE A 187 6.99 -24.36 1.89
C ILE A 187 7.03 -23.29 0.80
N HIS A 188 6.79 -23.69 -0.45
CA HIS A 188 6.60 -22.72 -1.53
C HIS A 188 5.35 -21.86 -1.30
N GLY A 189 5.48 -20.54 -1.54
CA GLY A 189 4.35 -19.63 -1.56
C GLY A 189 3.31 -20.06 -2.59
N PHE A 190 2.07 -19.65 -2.35
CA PHE A 190 0.91 -19.96 -3.18
C PHE A 190 0.55 -21.47 -3.24
N LYS A 191 1.20 -22.33 -2.45
CA LYS A 191 0.93 -23.78 -2.37
C LYS A 191 -0.31 -24.09 -1.53
N GLU A 192 -0.31 -23.65 -0.27
CA GLU A 192 -1.43 -23.87 0.65
C GLU A 192 -2.62 -23.00 0.29
N LYS A 193 -3.83 -23.51 0.56
CA LYS A 193 -5.08 -22.87 0.23
C LYS A 193 -6.10 -23.05 1.33
N LYS A 194 -6.97 -22.06 1.49
CA LYS A 194 -8.19 -22.17 2.30
C LYS A 194 -9.36 -21.55 1.57
N THR A 195 -10.57 -21.84 2.06
CA THR A 195 -11.79 -21.21 1.58
C THR A 195 -12.23 -20.14 2.57
N ILE A 196 -12.59 -18.97 2.05
CA ILE A 196 -13.20 -17.89 2.82
C ILE A 196 -14.56 -17.55 2.22
N ASP A 197 -15.50 -17.15 3.07
CA ASP A 197 -16.83 -16.71 2.65
C ASP A 197 -16.86 -15.19 2.48
N ILE A 198 -17.39 -14.73 1.34
CA ILE A 198 -17.64 -13.31 1.04
C ILE A 198 -19.04 -13.20 0.47
N LEU A 199 -19.93 -12.50 1.16
CA LEU A 199 -21.34 -12.31 0.74
C LEU A 199 -22.03 -13.63 0.33
N ASN A 200 -21.82 -14.69 1.10
CA ASN A 200 -22.32 -16.07 0.85
C ASN A 200 -21.69 -16.80 -0.36
N ASN A 201 -20.64 -16.24 -0.97
CA ASN A 201 -19.83 -16.92 -1.99
C ASN A 201 -18.52 -17.42 -1.40
N LYS A 202 -18.16 -18.66 -1.75
CA LYS A 202 -16.90 -19.28 -1.36
C LYS A 202 -15.78 -18.89 -2.29
N HIS A 203 -14.72 -18.29 -1.75
CA HIS A 203 -13.51 -17.95 -2.47
C HIS A 203 -12.33 -18.77 -1.97
N THR A 204 -11.53 -19.32 -2.90
CA THR A 204 -10.28 -20.00 -2.55
C THR A 204 -9.15 -18.99 -2.55
N VAL A 205 -8.53 -18.78 -1.39
CA VAL A 205 -7.32 -17.96 -1.23
C VAL A 205 -6.11 -18.84 -0.94
N ARG A 206 -4.93 -18.34 -1.26
CA ARG A 206 -3.67 -19.07 -1.14
C ARG A 206 -2.66 -18.33 -0.29
N LEU A 207 -1.93 -19.05 0.54
CA LEU A 207 -0.96 -18.50 1.48
C LEU A 207 0.21 -17.88 0.72
N ILE A 208 0.62 -16.68 1.10
CA ILE A 208 1.71 -15.94 0.45
C ILE A 208 2.64 -15.30 1.47
N HIS A 209 3.88 -15.07 1.05
CA HIS A 209 4.76 -14.19 1.77
C HIS A 209 4.27 -12.75 1.58
N HIS A 210 4.29 -11.94 2.64
CA HIS A 210 4.03 -10.52 2.54
C HIS A 210 4.92 -9.76 3.52
N PRO A 211 5.66 -8.74 3.06
CA PRO A 211 6.71 -8.13 3.87
C PRO A 211 6.20 -7.32 5.06
N GLU A 212 4.95 -6.86 4.99
CA GLU A 212 4.31 -6.12 6.08
C GLU A 212 4.27 -6.92 7.39
N TYR A 213 4.29 -8.27 7.30
CA TYR A 213 4.43 -9.18 8.44
C TYR A 213 5.55 -8.76 9.39
N ASN A 214 6.73 -8.46 8.83
CA ASN A 214 7.94 -8.14 9.59
C ASN A 214 7.79 -6.89 10.46
N TYR A 215 6.83 -6.03 10.14
CA TYR A 215 6.64 -4.74 10.79
C TYR A 215 5.39 -4.72 11.67
N ILE A 216 4.31 -5.38 11.24
CA ILE A 216 3.07 -5.47 12.03
C ILE A 216 3.23 -6.41 13.22
N SER A 217 3.76 -7.62 13.03
CA SER A 217 3.84 -8.64 14.08
C SER A 217 4.53 -8.13 15.36
N PRO A 218 5.74 -7.54 15.31
CA PRO A 218 6.40 -7.04 16.52
C PRO A 218 5.70 -5.80 17.12
N LYS A 219 5.11 -4.93 16.30
CA LYS A 219 4.51 -3.67 16.77
C LYS A 219 3.10 -3.84 17.35
N LEU A 220 2.33 -4.82 16.87
CA LEU A 220 1.01 -5.16 17.40
C LEU A 220 1.04 -6.32 18.40
N ALA A 221 2.22 -6.89 18.68
CA ALA A 221 2.42 -8.04 19.57
C ALA A 221 1.54 -9.25 19.21
N VAL A 222 1.43 -9.54 17.91
CA VAL A 222 0.61 -10.63 17.37
C VAL A 222 1.52 -11.83 17.04
N PRO A 223 1.28 -13.01 17.64
CA PRO A 223 2.19 -14.15 17.52
C PRO A 223 2.13 -14.84 16.16
N ASP A 224 0.96 -14.88 15.52
CA ASP A 224 0.76 -15.47 14.20
C ASP A 224 0.03 -14.50 13.27
N ILE A 225 0.66 -14.15 12.15
CA ILE A 225 0.05 -13.36 11.08
C ILE A 225 0.30 -14.06 9.76
N GLN A 226 -0.78 -14.35 9.03
CA GLN A 226 -0.69 -15.01 7.73
C GLN A 226 -1.36 -14.17 6.65
N TYR A 227 -0.71 -14.08 5.50
CA TYR A 227 -1.21 -13.35 4.34
C TYR A 227 -1.70 -14.31 3.27
N TRP A 228 -2.87 -14.03 2.73
CA TRP A 228 -3.54 -14.86 1.73
C TRP A 228 -3.94 -14.01 0.54
N THR A 229 -3.90 -14.58 -0.66
CA THR A 229 -4.41 -13.87 -1.84
C THR A 229 -5.06 -14.80 -2.85
N SER A 230 -5.91 -14.20 -3.68
CA SER A 230 -6.43 -14.77 -4.91
C SER A 230 -6.85 -13.64 -5.85
N TRP A 231 -7.22 -14.00 -7.06
CA TRP A 231 -7.96 -13.11 -7.96
C TRP A 231 -9.45 -13.44 -7.97
N ASN A 232 -10.27 -12.48 -8.34
CA ASN A 232 -11.73 -12.64 -8.49
C ASN A 232 -12.13 -13.60 -9.64
N ASP A 233 -11.21 -13.95 -10.55
CA ASP A 233 -11.42 -14.92 -11.62
C ASP A 233 -10.72 -16.27 -11.32
N PRO A 234 -11.46 -17.38 -11.16
CA PRO A 234 -10.89 -18.72 -10.96
C PRO A 234 -9.94 -19.17 -12.08
N ILE A 235 -10.21 -18.82 -13.34
CA ILE A 235 -9.36 -19.18 -14.48
C ILE A 235 -8.03 -18.43 -14.39
N PHE A 236 -8.07 -17.16 -13.98
CA PHE A 236 -6.86 -16.39 -13.72
C PHE A 236 -6.00 -17.02 -12.62
N ASN A 237 -6.60 -17.47 -11.52
CA ASN A 237 -5.88 -18.17 -10.45
C ASN A 237 -5.17 -19.45 -10.95
N LEU A 238 -5.81 -20.22 -11.85
CA LEU A 238 -5.19 -21.40 -12.45
C LEU A 238 -3.98 -21.03 -13.33
N LYS A 239 -4.06 -19.94 -14.10
CA LYS A 239 -2.94 -19.44 -14.91
C LYS A 239 -1.76 -19.02 -14.03
N VAL A 240 -2.01 -18.29 -12.95
CA VAL A 240 -0.98 -17.90 -11.98
C VAL A 240 -0.32 -19.14 -11.38
N LEU A 241 -1.12 -20.11 -10.93
CA LEU A 241 -0.61 -21.35 -10.37
C LEU A 241 0.29 -22.12 -11.38
N PHE A 242 -0.10 -22.15 -12.65
CA PHE A 242 0.72 -22.75 -13.71
C PHE A 242 2.05 -22.01 -13.90
N ILE A 243 2.04 -20.67 -13.96
CA ILE A 243 3.25 -19.85 -14.10
C ILE A 243 4.25 -20.15 -12.98
N LEU A 244 3.76 -20.25 -11.74
CA LEU A 244 4.60 -20.54 -10.57
C LEU A 244 5.12 -21.97 -10.59
N LYS A 245 4.26 -22.97 -10.83
CA LYS A 245 4.67 -24.39 -10.84
C LYS A 245 5.62 -24.75 -11.99
N ALA A 246 5.44 -24.13 -13.14
CA ALA A 246 6.29 -24.34 -14.31
C ALA A 246 7.57 -23.49 -14.29
N ASN A 247 7.80 -22.71 -13.23
CA ASN A 247 8.95 -21.82 -13.07
C ASN A 247 9.14 -20.88 -14.29
N ILE A 248 8.04 -20.30 -14.78
CA ILE A 248 8.03 -19.41 -15.95
C ILE A 248 8.44 -17.97 -15.57
N LEU A 249 8.35 -17.62 -14.28
CA LEU A 249 8.62 -16.28 -13.78
C LEU A 249 10.00 -15.70 -14.19
N PRO A 250 11.12 -16.44 -14.13
CA PRO A 250 12.42 -15.93 -14.58
C PRO A 250 12.42 -15.49 -16.07
N LEU A 251 11.64 -16.15 -16.93
CA LEU A 251 11.49 -15.77 -18.33
C LEU A 251 10.68 -14.46 -18.48
N LEU A 252 9.63 -14.28 -17.67
CA LEU A 252 8.83 -13.06 -17.68
C LEU A 252 9.65 -11.84 -17.25
N ASN A 253 10.51 -12.03 -16.22
CA ASN A 253 11.44 -10.99 -15.76
C ASN A 253 12.47 -10.62 -16.83
N LYS A 254 12.91 -11.59 -17.64
CA LYS A 254 13.86 -11.35 -18.74
C LYS A 254 13.23 -10.63 -19.94
N TYR A 255 11.94 -10.87 -20.21
CA TYR A 255 11.23 -10.33 -21.38
C TYR A 255 9.92 -9.61 -21.03
N PRO A 256 9.98 -8.52 -20.24
CA PRO A 256 8.79 -7.83 -19.72
C PRO A 256 7.91 -7.22 -20.82
N SER A 257 8.47 -6.85 -21.97
CA SER A 257 7.74 -6.26 -23.11
C SER A 257 6.78 -7.25 -23.80
N ILE A 258 7.04 -8.55 -23.68
CA ILE A 258 6.15 -9.60 -24.19
C ILE A 258 5.01 -9.79 -23.18
N PHE A 259 5.36 -9.90 -21.89
CA PHE A 259 4.38 -10.07 -20.81
C PHE A 259 3.43 -8.87 -20.70
N SER A 260 3.90 -7.65 -20.98
CA SER A 260 3.05 -6.45 -20.96
C SER A 260 1.89 -6.50 -21.96
N LYS A 261 1.97 -7.31 -23.02
CA LYS A 261 0.85 -7.51 -23.96
C LYS A 261 -0.25 -8.42 -23.41
N LEU A 262 0.07 -9.23 -22.40
CA LEU A 262 -0.85 -10.13 -21.71
C LEU A 262 -1.58 -9.44 -20.57
N ILE A 263 -0.98 -8.39 -19.99
CA ILE A 263 -1.63 -7.51 -19.02
C ILE A 263 -2.55 -6.57 -19.80
N LYS A 264 -3.82 -6.96 -19.91
CA LYS A 264 -4.86 -6.13 -20.51
C LYS A 264 -5.77 -5.64 -19.41
N HIS A 265 -5.91 -4.32 -19.34
CA HIS A 265 -6.96 -3.68 -18.57
C HIS A 265 -8.07 -3.32 -19.55
N ASP A 266 -9.29 -3.73 -19.21
CA ASP A 266 -10.51 -3.33 -19.89
C ASP A 266 -11.20 -2.23 -19.06
N PRO A 267 -11.20 -0.96 -19.52
CA PRO A 267 -11.84 0.14 -18.79
C PRO A 267 -13.35 -0.03 -18.59
N SER A 268 -14.00 -0.96 -19.32
CA SER A 268 -15.43 -1.25 -19.17
C SER A 268 -15.75 -2.22 -18.04
N GLN A 269 -14.74 -2.93 -17.51
CA GLN A 269 -14.89 -3.93 -16.46
C GLN A 269 -14.51 -3.37 -15.09
N HIS A 270 -15.16 -3.87 -14.04
CA HIS A 270 -14.92 -3.42 -12.67
C HIS A 270 -13.57 -3.91 -12.12
N GLU A 271 -12.92 -3.09 -11.30
CA GLU A 271 -11.62 -3.37 -10.66
C GLU A 271 -11.77 -3.70 -9.17
N GLU A 272 -12.94 -4.19 -8.75
CA GLU A 272 -13.24 -4.39 -7.35
C GLU A 272 -12.24 -5.33 -6.65
N VAL A 273 -11.83 -4.91 -5.45
CA VAL A 273 -10.93 -5.64 -4.56
C VAL A 273 -11.59 -5.78 -3.20
N SER A 274 -11.22 -6.84 -2.48
CA SER A 274 -11.67 -7.06 -1.10
C SER A 274 -10.50 -7.43 -0.21
N LEU A 275 -10.36 -6.71 0.89
CA LEU A 275 -9.40 -6.99 1.96
C LEU A 275 -10.17 -7.49 3.17
N ILE A 276 -9.82 -8.68 3.64
CA ILE A 276 -10.48 -9.36 4.76
C ILE A 276 -9.46 -9.58 5.86
N ILE A 277 -9.77 -9.10 7.05
CA ILE A 277 -9.00 -9.36 8.26
C ILE A 277 -9.83 -10.26 9.15
N GLU A 278 -9.33 -11.45 9.45
CA GLU A 278 -9.89 -12.36 10.44
C GLU A 278 -8.93 -12.41 11.63
N ALA A 279 -9.39 -12.01 12.81
CA ALA A 279 -8.61 -12.06 14.04
C ALA A 279 -9.29 -12.99 15.03
N LYS A 280 -8.50 -13.87 15.66
CA LYS A 280 -8.97 -14.76 16.72
C LYS A 280 -8.16 -14.54 18.00
N GLY A 281 -8.82 -14.74 19.13
CA GLY A 281 -8.22 -14.62 20.45
C GLY A 281 -9.27 -14.60 21.55
N MET A 282 -8.93 -13.98 22.67
CA MET A 282 -9.78 -13.88 23.85
C MET A 282 -10.24 -12.45 24.10
N HIS A 283 -11.52 -12.28 24.43
CA HIS A 283 -12.10 -11.05 24.97
C HIS A 283 -12.96 -11.40 26.18
N ILE A 284 -12.66 -10.84 27.35
CA ILE A 284 -13.33 -11.11 28.63
C ILE A 284 -13.37 -12.62 28.90
N ASN A 285 -12.21 -13.28 28.76
CA ASN A 285 -12.04 -14.73 28.92
C ASN A 285 -12.91 -15.62 28.01
N LYS A 286 -13.48 -15.08 26.93
CA LYS A 286 -14.21 -15.86 25.93
C LYS A 286 -13.48 -15.87 24.60
N PRO A 287 -13.45 -17.02 23.89
CA PRO A 287 -12.92 -17.07 22.54
C PRO A 287 -13.82 -16.26 21.60
N VAL A 288 -13.22 -15.32 20.88
CA VAL A 288 -13.90 -14.45 19.92
C VAL A 288 -13.15 -14.51 18.60
N THR A 289 -13.91 -14.63 17.51
CA THR A 289 -13.40 -14.42 16.15
C THR A 289 -14.07 -13.18 15.57
N ARG A 290 -13.26 -12.20 15.18
CA ARG A 290 -13.72 -10.98 14.51
C ARG A 290 -13.24 -10.94 13.07
N THR A 291 -14.16 -10.66 12.16
CA THR A 291 -13.89 -10.55 10.73
C THR A 291 -14.29 -9.16 10.24
N LEU A 292 -13.32 -8.41 9.71
CA LEU A 292 -13.52 -7.14 9.04
C LEU A 292 -13.33 -7.32 7.54
N ARG A 293 -14.30 -6.89 6.73
CA ARG A 293 -14.25 -6.97 5.27
C ARG A 293 -14.36 -5.59 4.66
N LEU A 294 -13.30 -5.17 3.99
CA LEU A 294 -13.25 -3.91 3.28
C LEU A 294 -13.31 -4.17 1.77
N SER A 295 -14.34 -3.67 1.11
CA SER A 295 -14.44 -3.67 -0.36
C SER A 295 -14.11 -2.31 -0.93
N ALA A 296 -13.35 -2.28 -2.02
CA ALA A 296 -12.97 -1.06 -2.74
C ALA A 296 -13.11 -1.25 -4.26
N PHE A 297 -13.34 -0.17 -4.99
CA PHE A 297 -13.55 -0.19 -6.44
C PHE A 297 -12.29 -0.42 -7.29
N SER A 298 -11.10 -0.23 -6.71
CA SER A 298 -9.80 -0.42 -7.37
C SER A 298 -8.69 -0.39 -6.33
N ASP A 299 -7.67 -1.26 -6.49
CA ASP A 299 -6.46 -1.30 -5.66
C ASP A 299 -5.67 0.03 -5.68
N TYR A 300 -5.34 0.53 -6.88
CA TYR A 300 -4.63 1.81 -7.00
C TYR A 300 -5.51 2.99 -6.60
N GLY A 301 -6.84 2.88 -6.78
CA GLY A 301 -7.80 3.88 -6.34
C GLY A 301 -7.76 4.08 -4.82
N ILE A 302 -7.92 3.00 -4.05
CA ILE A 302 -7.87 3.06 -2.58
C ILE A 302 -6.47 3.39 -2.07
N THR A 303 -5.41 2.85 -2.69
CA THR A 303 -4.01 3.20 -2.36
C THR A 303 -3.79 4.72 -2.46
N ALA A 304 -4.22 5.34 -3.56
CA ALA A 304 -4.08 6.79 -3.76
C ALA A 304 -4.86 7.60 -2.72
N MET A 305 -6.07 7.17 -2.36
CA MET A 305 -6.90 7.81 -1.35
C MET A 305 -6.22 7.77 0.03
N VAL A 306 -5.74 6.59 0.43
CA VAL A 306 -5.04 6.38 1.70
C VAL A 306 -3.75 7.20 1.76
N THR A 307 -2.94 7.17 0.70
CA THR A 307 -1.69 7.93 0.62
C THR A 307 -1.93 9.43 0.82
N ALA A 308 -2.92 9.99 0.11
CA ALA A 308 -3.26 11.41 0.22
C ALA A 308 -3.84 11.77 1.59
N ALA A 309 -4.66 10.90 2.18
CA ALA A 309 -5.17 11.08 3.54
C ALA A 309 -4.04 11.05 4.59
N LEU A 310 -3.07 10.14 4.47
CA LEU A 310 -1.90 10.07 5.35
C LEU A 310 -1.02 11.33 5.25
N ALA A 311 -0.84 11.87 4.05
CA ALA A 311 -0.16 13.16 3.88
C ALA A 311 -0.91 14.31 4.59
N LYS A 312 -2.25 14.28 4.58
CA LYS A 312 -3.08 15.26 5.30
C LYS A 312 -2.95 15.07 6.82
N VAL A 313 -2.95 13.83 7.31
CA VAL A 313 -2.68 13.49 8.72
C VAL A 313 -1.34 14.09 9.15
N LEU A 314 -0.25 13.86 8.42
CA LEU A 314 1.07 14.41 8.76
C LEU A 314 1.07 15.95 8.82
N LEU A 315 0.36 16.62 7.91
CA LEU A 315 0.34 18.08 7.83
C LEU A 315 -0.47 18.77 8.92
N PHE A 316 -1.53 18.13 9.43
CA PHE A 316 -2.50 18.78 10.31
C PHE A 316 -2.54 18.18 11.72
N ASN A 317 -2.00 16.99 11.94
CA ASN A 317 -1.87 16.39 13.27
C ASN A 317 -0.47 16.64 13.83
N LYS A 318 -0.37 16.81 15.15
CA LYS A 318 0.92 16.92 15.83
C LYS A 318 1.53 15.53 16.00
N ILE A 319 2.47 15.17 15.13
CA ILE A 319 3.20 13.90 15.18
C ILE A 319 4.67 14.21 15.45
N ASN A 320 5.26 13.54 16.43
CA ASN A 320 6.68 13.68 16.75
C ASN A 320 7.55 13.14 15.60
N GLY A 321 8.75 13.69 15.45
CA GLY A 321 9.70 13.18 14.44
C GLY A 321 9.98 11.69 14.59
N GLY A 322 10.22 11.02 13.47
CA GLY A 322 10.42 9.57 13.42
C GLY A 322 9.93 8.94 12.12
N ILE A 323 10.23 7.66 11.94
CA ILE A 323 9.71 6.84 10.84
C ILE A 323 8.59 5.95 11.37
N TYR A 324 7.45 5.96 10.70
CA TYR A 324 6.23 5.30 11.15
C TYR A 324 5.59 4.46 10.05
N PHE A 325 4.88 3.41 10.47
CA PHE A 325 3.85 2.76 9.68
C PHE A 325 2.50 3.46 9.91
N PRO A 326 1.53 3.39 8.97
CA PRO A 326 0.26 4.11 9.08
C PRO A 326 -0.49 3.86 10.41
N PHE A 327 -0.50 2.62 10.89
CA PHE A 327 -1.21 2.23 12.12
C PHE A 327 -0.61 2.78 13.42
N GLU A 328 0.56 3.41 13.36
CA GLU A 328 1.21 4.04 14.52
C GLU A 328 0.76 5.50 14.71
N VAL A 329 0.27 6.15 13.65
CA VAL A 329 0.02 7.61 13.63
C VAL A 329 -1.45 7.99 13.47
N THR A 330 -2.30 7.06 13.05
CA THR A 330 -3.73 7.32 12.81
C THR A 330 -4.57 6.06 13.04
N THR A 331 -5.88 6.18 12.81
CA THR A 331 -6.86 5.10 12.95
C THR A 331 -7.54 4.83 11.61
N PHE A 332 -8.14 3.65 11.48
CA PHE A 332 -8.91 3.30 10.29
C PHE A 332 -10.06 4.30 10.07
N GLU A 333 -10.78 4.64 11.13
CA GLU A 333 -11.92 5.57 11.13
C GLU A 333 -11.52 6.97 10.67
N GLU A 334 -10.38 7.48 11.13
CA GLU A 334 -9.86 8.79 10.72
C GLU A 334 -9.55 8.81 9.22
N ILE A 335 -8.88 7.78 8.70
CA ILE A 335 -8.59 7.67 7.27
C ILE A 335 -9.87 7.54 6.45
N MET A 336 -10.83 6.69 6.86
CA MET A 336 -12.12 6.54 6.17
C MET A 336 -12.89 7.87 6.11
N LYS A 337 -12.89 8.63 7.21
CA LYS A 337 -13.51 9.96 7.26
C LYS A 337 -12.83 10.96 6.32
N MET A 338 -11.51 10.91 6.17
CA MET A 338 -10.80 11.80 5.25
C MET A 338 -10.97 11.43 3.79
N ILE A 339 -11.03 10.14 3.47
CA ILE A 339 -11.23 9.70 2.09
C ILE A 339 -12.67 9.88 1.64
N ASP A 340 -13.67 9.76 2.53
CA ASP A 340 -15.09 10.02 2.28
C ASP A 340 -15.56 9.53 0.90
N CYS A 341 -15.59 8.20 0.73
CA CYS A 341 -15.90 7.57 -0.56
C CYS A 341 -16.86 6.40 -0.37
N GLU A 342 -18.08 6.54 -0.90
CA GLU A 342 -19.14 5.51 -0.82
C GLU A 342 -18.77 4.18 -1.51
N LYS A 343 -17.79 4.21 -2.42
CA LYS A 343 -17.26 3.02 -3.11
C LYS A 343 -16.22 2.24 -2.29
N VAL A 344 -15.99 2.66 -1.04
CA VAL A 344 -15.14 1.98 -0.07
C VAL A 344 -16.04 1.61 1.11
N ARG A 345 -16.28 0.33 1.33
CA ARG A 345 -17.28 -0.16 2.30
C ARG A 345 -16.66 -1.14 3.27
N LEU A 346 -16.93 -0.96 4.56
CA LEU A 346 -16.54 -1.88 5.61
C LEU A 346 -17.78 -2.66 6.10
N GLU A 347 -17.64 -3.98 6.20
CA GLU A 347 -18.55 -4.87 6.91
C GLU A 347 -17.79 -5.45 8.12
N GLU A 348 -18.41 -5.40 9.30
CA GLU A 348 -17.85 -5.97 10.54
C GLU A 348 -18.72 -7.14 11.01
N LEU A 349 -18.10 -8.29 11.27
CA LEU A 349 -18.74 -9.50 11.74
C LEU A 349 -18.00 -10.00 12.98
N GLU A 350 -18.73 -10.32 14.04
CA GLU A 350 -18.18 -10.88 15.27
C GLU A 350 -18.93 -12.14 15.65
N TYR A 351 -18.19 -13.19 15.99
CA TYR A 351 -18.73 -14.48 16.37
C TYR A 351 -18.13 -14.90 17.72
N ASP A 352 -19.00 -15.07 18.71
CA ASP A 352 -18.67 -15.78 19.95
C ASP A 352 -18.58 -17.28 19.63
N GLU A 353 -17.42 -17.90 19.88
CA GLU A 353 -17.34 -19.35 19.84
C GLU A 353 -18.06 -19.93 21.06
N LYS A 354 -19.04 -20.81 20.82
CA LYS A 354 -19.86 -21.45 21.85
C LYS A 354 -19.07 -22.44 22.71
#